data_AF-A0A1C4KAL1-F1
#
_entry.id   AF-A0A1C4KAL1-F1
#
_cell.length_a   1.000
_cell.length_b   1.000
_cell.length_c   1.000
_cell.angle_alpha   90.00
_cell.angle_beta   90.00
_cell.angle_gamma   90.00
#
_symmetry.space_group_name_H-M   'P 1'
#
loop_
_entity.id
_entity.type
_entity.pdbx_description
1 polymer ?
#
loop_
_entity_poly.entity_id
_entity_poly.type
_entity_poly.pdbx_seq_one_letter_code
_entity_poly.pdbx_strand_id
1 'polypeptide(L)'
;MSGVRFELRRAESGRGRRGEVFSWAGQVDGVGDVRLEFPTEHSDYPAEYCEVAVSGEGFPLTTFLGLRYLRRPLLARGELRVEWEPADLSRNALLPGRRGRALRIHLKDRAYVYSQRGGKRGHELSRDGATVLFERSSWRLPQTISGTCLGAADALDIGVGLVLEGVYTRNLTATGALVSLPGRLLNRISDL
;
A
#
# COMPACT_ATOMS: atom_id res chain seq x y z
N MET A 1 -6.90 21.17 15.47
CA MET A 1 -6.33 21.12 14.11
C MET A 1 -7.24 20.27 13.24
N SER A 2 -7.96 20.90 12.30
CA SER A 2 -8.80 20.21 11.32
C SER A 2 -7.90 19.64 10.22
N GLY A 3 -7.72 18.33 10.22
CA GLY A 3 -7.04 17.63 9.13
C GLY A 3 -7.93 17.52 7.90
N VAL A 4 -7.34 17.56 6.70
CA VAL A 4 -8.05 17.22 5.45
C VAL A 4 -8.53 15.78 5.54
N ARG A 5 -9.80 15.53 5.22
CA ARG A 5 -10.40 14.19 5.20
C ARG A 5 -10.84 13.86 3.79
N PHE A 6 -10.73 12.59 3.45
CA PHE A 6 -11.22 12.09 2.17
C PHE A 6 -11.78 10.68 2.31
N GLU A 7 -12.61 10.31 1.36
CA GLU A 7 -13.16 8.95 1.22
C GLU A 7 -13.14 8.56 -0.25
N LEU A 8 -12.56 7.41 -0.55
CA LEU A 8 -12.73 6.75 -1.83
C LEU A 8 -13.79 5.66 -1.69
N ARG A 9 -14.68 5.60 -2.67
CA ARG A 9 -15.73 4.60 -2.78
C ARG A 9 -15.37 3.62 -3.88
N ARG A 10 -15.69 2.35 -3.64
CA ARG A 10 -15.51 1.30 -4.64
C ARG A 10 -16.39 1.63 -5.85
N ALA A 11 -15.76 1.75 -7.01
CA ALA A 11 -16.47 1.86 -8.27
C ALA A 11 -16.85 0.45 -8.77
N GLU A 12 -17.75 0.38 -9.75
CA GLU A 12 -18.15 -0.88 -10.34
C GLU A 12 -16.93 -1.63 -10.85
N SER A 13 -16.83 -2.92 -10.49
CA SER A 13 -15.67 -3.73 -10.87
C SER A 13 -15.73 -4.01 -12.36
N GLY A 14 -14.69 -3.57 -13.08
CA GLY A 14 -14.55 -3.79 -14.51
C GLY A 14 -14.01 -5.18 -14.82
N ARG A 15 -14.03 -5.56 -16.10
CA ARG A 15 -13.33 -6.74 -16.61
C ARG A 15 -12.27 -6.29 -17.60
N GLY A 16 -11.02 -6.23 -17.13
CA GLY A 16 -9.86 -5.98 -17.98
C GLY A 16 -9.38 -7.27 -18.67
N ARG A 17 -8.35 -7.13 -19.50
CA ARG A 17 -7.71 -8.25 -20.25
C ARG A 17 -7.30 -9.43 -19.36
N ARG A 18 -7.03 -9.16 -18.09
CA ARG A 18 -6.51 -10.14 -17.10
C ARG A 18 -7.54 -10.54 -16.03
N GLY A 19 -8.80 -10.16 -16.20
CA GLY A 19 -9.89 -10.49 -15.28
C GLY A 19 -10.49 -9.29 -14.58
N GLU A 20 -11.00 -9.51 -13.37
CA GLU A 20 -11.68 -8.49 -12.57
C GLU A 20 -10.71 -7.37 -12.16
N VAL A 21 -11.07 -6.13 -12.46
CA VAL A 21 -10.36 -4.91 -12.04
C VAL A 21 -11.14 -4.29 -10.88
N PHE A 22 -10.44 -4.01 -9.79
CA PHE A 22 -11.00 -3.30 -8.66
C PHE A 22 -10.56 -1.84 -8.72
N SER A 23 -11.52 -0.93 -8.60
CA SER A 23 -11.27 0.51 -8.58
C SER A 23 -11.98 1.15 -7.39
N TRP A 24 -11.32 2.15 -6.82
CA TRP A 24 -11.88 3.06 -5.84
C TRP A 24 -11.62 4.48 -6.31
N ALA A 25 -12.62 5.35 -6.22
CA ALA A 25 -12.51 6.73 -6.65
C ALA A 25 -13.10 7.67 -5.60
N GLY A 26 -12.56 8.88 -5.52
CA GLY A 26 -13.01 9.92 -4.61
C GLY A 26 -12.30 11.23 -4.90
N GLN A 27 -12.57 12.23 -4.07
CA GLN A 27 -11.96 13.55 -4.17
C GLN A 27 -11.25 13.88 -2.87
N VAL A 28 -10.12 14.57 -2.97
CA VAL A 28 -9.38 15.12 -1.83
C VAL A 28 -9.44 16.64 -1.89
N ASP A 29 -10.02 17.24 -0.86
CA ASP A 29 -10.16 18.69 -0.76
C ASP A 29 -8.80 19.38 -0.90
N GLY A 30 -8.71 20.32 -1.85
CA GLY A 30 -7.49 21.09 -2.11
C GLY A 30 -6.42 20.36 -2.93
N VAL A 31 -6.67 19.11 -3.38
CA VAL A 31 -5.76 18.37 -4.26
C VAL A 31 -6.41 18.02 -5.59
N GLY A 32 -7.56 17.34 -5.56
CA GLY A 32 -8.26 16.92 -6.77
C GLY A 32 -8.86 15.51 -6.67
N ASP A 33 -9.27 14.98 -7.82
CA ASP A 33 -9.80 13.63 -7.95
C ASP A 33 -8.68 12.59 -7.82
N VAL A 34 -8.98 11.48 -7.16
CA VAL A 34 -8.05 10.38 -6.96
C VAL A 34 -8.72 9.05 -7.23
N ARG A 35 -7.97 8.15 -7.86
CA ARG A 35 -8.36 6.79 -8.14
C ARG A 35 -7.28 5.81 -7.71
N LEU A 36 -7.71 4.71 -7.10
CA LEU A 36 -6.89 3.54 -6.79
C LEU A 36 -7.40 2.37 -7.63
N GLU A 37 -6.52 1.71 -8.39
CA GLU A 37 -6.88 0.58 -9.24
C GLU A 37 -5.93 -0.60 -9.04
N PHE A 38 -6.49 -1.82 -9.00
CA PHE A 38 -5.70 -3.05 -9.11
C PHE A 38 -6.56 -4.26 -9.50
N PRO A 39 -6.03 -5.22 -10.27
CA PRO A 39 -4.86 -5.03 -11.14
C PRO A 39 -5.13 -3.92 -12.17
N THR A 40 -4.12 -3.11 -12.48
CA THR A 40 -4.23 -2.08 -13.53
C THR A 40 -4.46 -2.71 -14.90
N GLU A 41 -5.26 -2.07 -15.76
CA GLU A 41 -5.52 -2.55 -17.12
C GLU A 41 -4.28 -2.48 -18.02
N HIS A 42 -3.37 -1.57 -17.70
CA HIS A 42 -2.13 -1.29 -18.43
C HIS A 42 -0.94 -2.15 -18.00
N SER A 43 -1.14 -3.14 -17.14
CA SER A 43 -0.04 -4.00 -16.68
C SER A 43 0.44 -4.94 -17.79
N ASP A 44 1.55 -4.59 -18.43
CA ASP A 44 2.25 -5.44 -19.41
C ASP A 44 3.06 -6.58 -18.76
N TYR A 45 3.24 -6.54 -17.43
CA TYR A 45 3.98 -7.56 -16.67
C TYR A 45 3.32 -8.93 -16.74
N PRO A 46 4.02 -10.06 -16.61
CA PRO A 46 3.41 -11.40 -16.63
C PRO A 46 2.24 -11.61 -15.62
N ALA A 47 1.40 -12.65 -15.81
CA ALA A 47 0.17 -12.85 -15.03
C ALA A 47 0.42 -13.10 -13.52
N GLU A 48 1.59 -13.64 -13.20
CA GLU A 48 2.12 -13.82 -11.86
C GLU A 48 2.48 -12.51 -11.15
N TYR A 49 2.44 -11.37 -11.85
CA TYR A 49 2.58 -10.04 -11.25
C TYR A 49 1.22 -9.34 -11.14
N CYS A 50 1.13 -8.46 -10.16
CA CYS A 50 0.01 -7.56 -9.97
C CYS A 50 0.56 -6.16 -9.78
N GLU A 51 -0.02 -5.20 -10.49
CA GLU A 51 0.26 -3.79 -10.32
C GLU A 51 -0.95 -3.11 -9.68
N VAL A 52 -0.67 -2.25 -8.70
CA VAL A 52 -1.62 -1.31 -8.11
C VAL A 52 -1.19 0.08 -8.56
N ALA A 53 -2.14 0.92 -8.97
CA ALA A 53 -1.85 2.31 -9.30
C ALA A 53 -2.77 3.26 -8.54
N VAL A 54 -2.20 4.39 -8.14
CA VAL A 54 -2.92 5.60 -7.76
C VAL A 54 -2.66 6.67 -8.80
N SER A 55 -3.73 7.24 -9.32
CA SER A 55 -3.72 8.28 -10.34
C SER A 55 -4.87 9.26 -10.13
N GLY A 56 -4.82 10.42 -10.77
CA GLY A 56 -5.87 11.42 -10.66
C GLY A 56 -5.35 12.83 -10.88
N GLU A 57 -6.25 13.79 -10.95
CA GLU A 57 -5.89 15.20 -11.09
C GLU A 57 -5.21 15.69 -9.80
N GLY A 58 -4.03 16.29 -9.92
CA GLY A 58 -3.26 16.78 -8.77
C GLY A 58 -2.48 15.69 -8.02
N PHE A 59 -2.54 14.43 -8.45
CA PHE A 59 -1.78 13.32 -7.87
C PHE A 59 -0.66 12.85 -8.80
N PRO A 60 0.56 12.64 -8.28
CA PRO A 60 1.59 11.97 -9.06
C PRO A 60 1.20 10.51 -9.27
N LEU A 61 1.46 9.97 -10.46
CA LEU A 61 1.26 8.56 -10.75
C LEU A 61 2.11 7.73 -9.79
N THR A 62 1.46 6.97 -8.93
CA THR A 62 2.11 6.15 -7.91
C THR A 62 1.74 4.69 -8.15
N THR A 63 2.72 3.83 -8.40
CA THR A 63 2.48 2.42 -8.70
C THR A 63 3.22 1.50 -7.75
N PHE A 64 2.62 0.34 -7.48
CA PHE A 64 3.28 -0.75 -6.77
C PHE A 64 3.16 -2.02 -7.59
N LEU A 65 4.30 -2.58 -7.98
CA LEU A 65 4.40 -3.85 -8.68
C LEU A 65 4.90 -4.93 -7.72
N GLY A 66 4.31 -6.12 -7.77
CA GLY A 66 4.87 -7.27 -7.07
C GLY A 66 4.25 -8.58 -7.49
N LEU A 67 4.78 -9.68 -6.96
CA LEU A 67 4.21 -11.01 -7.20
C LEU A 67 2.76 -11.05 -6.73
N ARG A 68 1.87 -11.50 -7.60
CA ARG A 68 0.45 -11.69 -7.34
C ARG A 68 0.27 -12.78 -6.28
N TYR A 69 -0.37 -12.41 -5.19
CA TYR A 69 -0.86 -13.34 -4.20
C TYR A 69 -2.32 -13.03 -3.90
N LEU A 70 -3.18 -14.03 -4.12
CA LEU A 70 -4.62 -13.84 -4.21
C LEU A 70 -4.95 -12.80 -5.30
N ARG A 71 -5.34 -11.58 -4.91
CA ARG A 71 -5.74 -10.49 -5.81
C ARG A 71 -4.84 -9.25 -5.72
N ARG A 72 -3.75 -9.32 -4.96
CA ARG A 72 -2.93 -8.16 -4.58
C ARG A 72 -1.44 -8.48 -4.75
N PRO A 73 -0.58 -7.47 -4.97
CA PRO A 73 0.86 -7.70 -4.97
C PRO A 73 1.36 -7.99 -3.55
N LEU A 74 2.31 -8.92 -3.45
CA LEU A 74 3.08 -9.14 -2.24
C LEU A 74 4.03 -7.98 -2.00
N LEU A 75 4.12 -7.52 -0.75
CA LEU A 75 5.13 -6.55 -0.35
C LEU A 75 6.57 -7.10 -0.43
N ALA A 76 6.73 -8.43 -0.41
CA ALA A 76 8.05 -9.04 -0.55
C ALA A 76 8.52 -9.01 -2.00
N ARG A 77 9.66 -8.35 -2.24
CA ARG A 77 10.25 -8.13 -3.58
C ARG A 77 9.33 -7.32 -4.51
N GLY A 78 8.47 -6.49 -3.93
CA GLY A 78 7.72 -5.51 -4.71
C GLY A 78 8.51 -4.22 -4.89
N GLU A 79 8.11 -3.44 -5.87
CA GLU A 79 8.71 -2.18 -6.25
C GLU A 79 7.63 -1.10 -6.20
N LEU A 80 7.91 -0.03 -5.46
CA LEU A 80 7.09 1.17 -5.42
C LEU A 80 7.73 2.18 -6.37
N ARG A 81 6.94 2.82 -7.22
CA ARG A 81 7.39 3.90 -8.11
C ARG A 81 6.49 5.11 -8.00
N VAL A 82 7.06 6.30 -8.18
CA VAL A 82 6.33 7.57 -8.31
C VAL A 82 6.85 8.30 -9.52
N GLU A 83 5.98 8.60 -10.48
CA GLU A 83 6.38 9.13 -11.79
C GLU A 83 7.50 8.30 -12.43
N TRP A 84 7.37 6.97 -12.32
CA TRP A 84 8.34 5.98 -12.82
C TRP A 84 9.68 5.92 -12.09
N GLU A 85 9.93 6.80 -11.12
CA GLU A 85 11.12 6.74 -10.27
C GLU A 85 10.94 5.72 -9.14
N PRO A 86 11.86 4.75 -8.97
CA PRO A 86 11.75 3.74 -7.92
C PRO A 86 12.02 4.33 -6.54
N ALA A 87 11.28 3.83 -5.54
CA ALA A 87 11.53 4.09 -4.13
C ALA A 87 12.38 2.98 -3.50
N ASP A 88 13.24 3.35 -2.55
CA ASP A 88 13.97 2.37 -1.75
C ASP A 88 13.08 1.84 -0.62
N LEU A 89 12.83 0.54 -0.62
CA LEU A 89 11.99 -0.14 0.36
C LEU A 89 12.83 -0.97 1.31
N SER A 90 12.74 -0.69 2.61
CA SER A 90 13.39 -1.50 3.64
C SER A 90 12.42 -1.93 4.74
N ARG A 91 12.66 -3.14 5.28
CA ARG A 91 11.84 -3.74 6.33
C ARG A 91 12.71 -4.57 7.27
N ASN A 92 12.51 -4.41 8.57
CA ASN A 92 13.12 -5.26 9.57
C ASN A 92 12.10 -6.31 10.05
N ALA A 93 11.95 -7.38 9.25
CA ALA A 93 11.04 -8.48 9.57
C ALA A 93 11.40 -9.22 10.89
N LEU A 94 12.65 -9.08 11.34
CA LEU A 94 13.22 -9.76 12.51
C LEU A 94 12.99 -9.02 13.84
N LEU A 95 12.60 -7.74 13.82
CA LEU A 95 12.39 -6.99 15.05
C LEU A 95 11.00 -7.30 15.66
N PRO A 96 10.93 -7.64 16.95
CA PRO A 96 9.66 -7.82 17.65
C PRO A 96 8.91 -6.48 17.73
N GLY A 97 7.58 -6.54 17.58
CA GLY A 97 6.70 -5.38 17.72
C GLY A 97 6.32 -4.65 16.43
N ARG A 98 5.26 -3.84 16.49
CA ARG A 98 4.65 -3.14 15.33
C ARG A 98 5.58 -2.10 14.70
N ARG A 99 6.33 -1.35 15.51
CA ARG A 99 7.29 -0.32 15.06
C ARG A 99 8.52 -0.92 14.37
N GLY A 100 8.97 -2.11 14.81
CA GLY A 100 10.09 -2.82 14.17
C GLY A 100 9.76 -3.29 12.74
N ARG A 101 8.49 -3.68 12.51
CA ARG A 101 7.99 -4.24 11.25
C ARG A 101 7.43 -3.23 10.26
N ALA A 102 7.47 -1.94 10.59
CA ALA A 102 7.02 -0.90 9.67
C ALA A 102 7.82 -0.96 8.36
N LEU A 103 7.14 -0.68 7.26
CA LEU A 103 7.76 -0.47 5.97
C LEU A 103 8.41 0.91 5.98
N ARG A 104 9.72 0.96 5.77
CA ARG A 104 10.46 2.20 5.55
C ARG A 104 10.61 2.42 4.06
N ILE A 105 10.36 3.64 3.62
CA ILE A 105 10.35 4.03 2.21
C ILE A 105 11.21 5.28 2.11
N HIS A 106 12.15 5.31 1.17
CA HIS A 106 12.85 6.53 0.78
C HIS A 106 12.48 6.87 -0.66
N LEU A 107 12.04 8.11 -0.88
CA LEU A 107 11.57 8.58 -2.18
C LEU A 107 11.71 10.10 -2.26
N LYS A 108 12.32 10.64 -3.33
CA LYS A 108 12.43 12.09 -3.60
C LYS A 108 12.82 12.90 -2.36
N ASP A 109 13.89 12.47 -1.68
CA ASP A 109 14.43 13.03 -0.43
C ASP A 109 13.54 12.94 0.82
N ARG A 110 12.43 12.21 0.74
CA ARG A 110 11.51 11.98 1.86
C ARG A 110 11.68 10.57 2.41
N ALA A 111 11.75 10.47 3.73
CA ALA A 111 11.74 9.21 4.45
C ALA A 111 10.35 8.99 5.08
N TYR A 112 9.71 7.88 4.71
CA TYR A 112 8.41 7.51 5.22
C TYR A 112 8.47 6.24 6.07
N VAL A 113 7.51 6.14 6.99
CA VAL A 113 7.21 4.95 7.76
C VAL A 113 5.74 4.60 7.57
N TYR A 114 5.48 3.47 6.93
CA TYR A 114 4.15 2.90 6.77
C TYR A 114 3.92 1.74 7.74
N SER A 115 2.88 1.81 8.54
CA SER A 115 2.61 0.84 9.60
C SER A 115 1.13 0.56 9.81
N GLN A 116 0.83 -0.57 10.46
CA GLN A 116 -0.53 -0.96 10.80
C GLN A 116 -1.00 -0.25 12.08
N ARG A 117 -2.20 0.33 12.04
CA ARG A 117 -2.84 1.05 13.15
C ARG A 117 -4.15 0.37 13.56
N GLY A 118 -4.32 0.07 14.84
CA GLY A 118 -5.61 -0.38 15.40
C GLY A 118 -6.17 -1.73 14.91
N GLY A 119 -5.55 -2.42 13.94
CA GLY A 119 -6.07 -3.68 13.40
C GLY A 119 -5.80 -3.80 11.90
N LYS A 120 -6.31 -4.85 11.23
CA LYS A 120 -6.03 -5.09 9.80
C LYS A 120 -6.66 -4.05 8.86
N ARG A 121 -7.50 -3.16 9.38
CA ARG A 121 -8.26 -2.17 8.61
C ARG A 121 -7.62 -0.79 8.62
N GLY A 122 -6.81 -0.48 9.63
CA GLY A 122 -6.19 0.82 9.78
C GLY A 122 -4.71 0.77 9.49
N HIS A 123 -4.22 1.80 8.82
CA HIS A 123 -2.80 2.00 8.56
C HIS A 123 -2.44 3.48 8.72
N GLU A 124 -1.15 3.73 8.81
CA GLU A 124 -0.58 5.04 9.01
C GLU A 124 0.67 5.17 8.15
N LEU A 125 0.71 6.20 7.32
CA LEU A 125 1.92 6.69 6.66
C LEU A 125 2.38 7.94 7.39
N SER A 126 3.61 7.96 7.85
CA SER A 126 4.20 9.10 8.54
C SER A 126 5.54 9.49 7.90
N ARG A 127 5.81 10.79 7.86
CA ARG A 127 7.13 11.38 7.63
C ARG A 127 7.29 12.57 8.56
N ASP A 128 8.45 13.21 8.55
CA ASP A 128 8.62 14.44 9.32
C ASP A 128 7.60 15.51 8.92
N GLY A 129 6.93 16.09 9.92
CA GLY A 129 5.90 17.12 9.77
C GLY A 129 4.54 16.70 9.17
N ALA A 130 4.35 15.43 8.77
CA ALA A 130 3.10 14.99 8.13
C ALA A 130 2.71 13.54 8.45
N THR A 131 1.41 13.28 8.54
CA THR A 131 0.87 11.92 8.74
C THR A 131 -0.44 11.75 8.00
N VAL A 132 -0.60 10.62 7.31
CA VAL A 132 -1.86 10.22 6.69
C VAL A 132 -2.35 8.94 7.34
N LEU A 133 -3.55 9.02 7.90
CA LEU A 133 -4.21 7.95 8.62
C LEU A 133 -5.27 7.32 7.71
N PHE A 134 -5.14 6.03 7.42
CA PHE A 134 -6.05 5.29 6.55
C PHE A 134 -6.95 4.36 7.37
N GLU A 135 -8.20 4.23 6.95
CA GLU A 135 -9.14 3.26 7.47
C GLU A 135 -9.95 2.61 6.33
N ARG A 136 -10.07 1.30 6.36
CA ARG A 136 -10.84 0.52 5.39
C ARG A 136 -12.12 0.00 6.02
N SER A 137 -13.25 0.07 5.31
CA SER A 137 -14.51 -0.50 5.84
C SER A 137 -14.45 -2.03 6.04
N SER A 138 -13.61 -2.74 5.28
CA SER A 138 -13.32 -4.16 5.51
C SER A 138 -11.86 -4.52 5.20
N TRP A 139 -11.36 -5.64 5.75
CA TRP A 139 -9.96 -6.05 5.57
C TRP A 139 -9.67 -6.71 4.22
N ARG A 140 -10.68 -7.28 3.54
CA ARG A 140 -10.49 -8.11 2.33
C ARG A 140 -10.86 -7.36 1.04
N LEU A 141 -12.07 -6.80 1.03
CA LEU A 141 -12.66 -6.07 -0.10
C LEU A 141 -13.45 -4.89 0.48
N PRO A 142 -12.77 -3.78 0.81
CA PRO A 142 -13.45 -2.61 1.37
C PRO A 142 -14.39 -1.98 0.34
N GLN A 143 -15.55 -1.54 0.79
CA GLN A 143 -16.42 -0.68 -0.01
C GLN A 143 -15.92 0.77 -0.01
N THR A 144 -15.17 1.14 1.02
CA THR A 144 -14.64 2.48 1.24
C THR A 144 -13.24 2.42 1.83
N ILE A 145 -12.41 3.37 1.41
CA ILE A 145 -11.09 3.65 1.98
C ILE A 145 -11.11 5.12 2.35
N SER A 146 -11.02 5.44 3.64
CA SER A 146 -10.98 6.81 4.12
C SER A 146 -9.61 7.20 4.61
N GLY A 147 -9.31 8.49 4.50
CA GLY A 147 -8.06 9.09 4.92
C GLY A 147 -8.27 10.32 5.80
N THR A 148 -7.34 10.54 6.72
CA THR A 148 -7.23 11.80 7.46
C THR A 148 -5.78 12.26 7.43
N CYS A 149 -5.54 13.41 6.83
CA CYS A 149 -4.24 14.06 6.72
C CYS A 149 -4.02 14.96 7.94
N LEU A 150 -2.86 14.84 8.57
CA LEU A 150 -2.42 15.63 9.71
C LEU A 150 -1.10 16.32 9.35
N GLY A 151 -0.93 17.55 9.83
CA GLY A 151 0.25 18.35 9.52
C GLY A 151 0.31 18.76 8.05
N ALA A 152 1.51 18.84 7.51
CA ALA A 152 1.79 19.30 6.15
C ALA A 152 1.71 18.17 5.11
N ALA A 153 0.71 17.30 5.21
CA ALA A 153 0.52 16.19 4.27
C ALA A 153 0.07 16.71 2.90
N ASP A 154 0.65 16.17 1.82
CA ASP A 154 0.39 16.57 0.44
C ASP A 154 -0.08 15.39 -0.44
N ALA A 155 -0.29 15.67 -1.74
CA ALA A 155 -0.75 14.70 -2.73
C ALA A 155 0.17 13.47 -2.84
N LEU A 156 1.49 13.67 -2.72
CA LEU A 156 2.46 12.59 -2.76
C LEU A 156 2.31 11.67 -1.56
N ASP A 157 2.17 12.24 -0.35
CA ASP A 157 1.99 11.45 0.87
C ASP A 157 0.71 10.62 0.81
N ILE A 158 -0.39 11.21 0.32
CA ILE A 158 -1.65 10.50 0.11
C ILE A 158 -1.48 9.39 -0.93
N GLY A 159 -0.84 9.68 -2.08
CA GLY A 159 -0.63 8.71 -3.15
C GLY A 159 0.19 7.49 -2.70
N VAL A 160 1.32 7.73 -2.01
CA VAL A 160 2.18 6.68 -1.45
C VAL A 160 1.43 5.83 -0.42
N GLY A 161 0.65 6.44 0.46
CA GLY A 161 -0.12 5.68 1.45
C GLY A 161 -1.26 4.88 0.81
N LEU A 162 -1.96 5.49 -0.15
CA LEU A 162 -3.11 4.90 -0.79
C LEU A 162 -2.75 3.71 -1.68
N VAL A 163 -1.61 3.75 -2.41
CA VAL A 163 -1.16 2.61 -3.22
C VAL A 163 -0.92 1.39 -2.33
N LEU A 164 -0.40 1.60 -1.12
CA LEU A 164 -0.13 0.54 -0.14
C LEU A 164 -1.42 -0.08 0.44
N GLU A 165 -2.55 0.63 0.43
CA GLU A 165 -3.85 0.05 0.79
C GLU A 165 -4.32 -1.03 -0.21
N GLY A 166 -3.82 -0.99 -1.44
CA GLY A 166 -3.99 -2.03 -2.47
C GLY A 166 -3.01 -3.21 -2.34
N VAL A 167 -1.90 -3.04 -1.62
CA VAL A 167 -0.86 -4.05 -1.45
C VAL A 167 -1.25 -5.09 -0.38
N TYR A 168 -0.74 -6.32 -0.52
CA TYR A 168 -0.89 -7.36 0.50
C TYR A 168 0.05 -7.11 1.69
N THR A 169 -0.43 -6.35 2.67
CA THR A 169 0.34 -5.90 3.84
C THR A 169 0.31 -6.87 5.04
N ARG A 170 -0.15 -8.13 4.87
CA ARG A 170 -0.30 -9.08 6.00
C ARG A 170 1.02 -9.33 6.75
N ASN A 171 2.16 -9.19 6.08
CA ASN A 171 3.49 -9.34 6.68
C ASN A 171 3.92 -8.15 7.56
N LEU A 172 3.14 -7.06 7.58
CA LEU A 172 3.28 -5.96 8.55
C LEU A 172 2.58 -6.28 9.89
N THR A 173 1.90 -7.43 10.01
CA THR A 173 1.12 -7.83 11.19
C THR A 173 1.86 -8.85 12.08
N ALA A 174 1.47 -8.95 13.36
CA ALA A 174 2.01 -9.91 14.34
C ALA A 174 1.93 -11.38 13.86
N THR A 175 0.80 -11.77 13.25
CA THR A 175 0.45 -13.15 12.89
C THR A 175 0.94 -13.59 11.50
N GLY A 176 1.27 -12.64 10.59
CA GLY A 176 1.75 -12.96 9.24
C GLY A 176 3.12 -13.67 9.23
N ALA A 177 3.96 -13.39 10.22
CA ALA A 177 5.29 -13.99 10.36
C ALA A 177 5.26 -15.47 10.74
N LEU A 178 4.23 -15.94 11.47
CA LEU A 178 4.11 -17.34 11.90
C LEU A 178 3.79 -18.29 10.74
N VAL A 179 3.14 -17.81 9.68
CA VAL A 179 2.80 -18.62 8.51
C VAL A 179 3.97 -18.70 7.50
N SER A 180 4.94 -17.79 7.57
CA SER A 180 6.18 -17.88 6.79
C SER A 180 7.31 -18.65 7.50
N LEU A 181 7.02 -19.27 8.65
CA LEU A 181 8.00 -19.94 9.49
C LEU A 181 8.28 -21.43 9.17
N PRO A 182 7.36 -22.26 8.62
CA PRO A 182 7.64 -23.70 8.58
C PRO A 182 8.65 -24.10 7.49
N GLY A 183 8.93 -23.22 6.52
CA GLY A 183 9.91 -23.51 5.45
C GLY A 183 11.36 -23.09 5.74
N ARG A 184 11.63 -22.34 6.83
CA ARG A 184 12.97 -21.79 7.10
C ARG A 184 13.69 -22.37 8.32
N LEU A 185 13.03 -23.21 9.12
CA LEU A 185 13.72 -24.01 10.14
C LEU A 185 14.37 -25.26 9.55
N LEU A 186 13.85 -25.80 8.44
CA LEU A 186 14.41 -27.00 7.79
C LEU A 186 15.77 -26.75 7.13
N ASN A 187 16.07 -25.53 6.67
CA ASN A 187 17.40 -25.19 6.13
C ASN A 187 18.49 -25.02 7.20
N ARG A 188 18.16 -25.09 8.50
CA ARG A 188 19.15 -24.94 9.58
C ARG A 188 19.59 -26.26 10.20
N ILE A 189 18.98 -27.37 9.81
CA ILE A 189 19.35 -28.72 10.23
C ILE A 189 20.11 -29.45 9.11
N SER A 190 20.01 -28.98 7.86
CA SER A 190 20.75 -29.56 6.73
C SER A 190 22.23 -29.14 6.65
N ASP A 191 22.65 -28.15 7.45
CA ASP A 191 24.02 -27.63 7.52
C ASP A 191 24.70 -27.96 8.88
N LEU A 192 24.21 -28.98 9.61
CA LEU A 192 24.86 -29.56 10.79
C LEU A 192 25.21 -31.03 10.57
#